data_AF-G8BA66-F1
#
_entry.id   AF-G8BA66-F1
#
_cell.length_a   1.000
_cell.length_b   1.000
_cell.length_c   1.000
_cell.angle_alpha   90.00
_cell.angle_beta   90.00
_cell.angle_gamma   90.00
#
_symmetry.space_group_name_H-M   'P 1'
#
loop_
_entity.id
_entity.type
_entity.pdbx_description
1 polymer ?
#
loop_
_entity_poly.entity_id
_entity_poly.type
_entity_poly.pdbx_seq_one_letter_code
_entity_poly.pdbx_strand_id
1 'polypeptide(L)' 'MSDNQESTDSTANGVNSLPMNDHERIRRTKIMNSLDNLDYLMLIAAQQKKSIAQVTYELKLQLIHGG' A
#
# COMPACT_ATOMS: atom_id res chain seq x y z
N MET A 1 -37.79 -12.05 -18.96
CA MET A 1 -37.45 -10.71 -19.49
C MET A 1 -36.14 -10.30 -18.86
N SER A 2 -35.13 -10.11 -19.68
CA SER A 2 -33.87 -9.43 -19.34
C SER A 2 -34.10 -7.93 -19.21
N ASP A 3 -33.17 -7.26 -18.52
CA ASP A 3 -32.53 -5.96 -18.82
C ASP A 3 -32.30 -5.16 -17.52
N ASN A 4 -31.05 -5.18 -17.02
CA ASN A 4 -30.03 -4.12 -17.14
C ASN A 4 -30.22 -2.99 -16.11
N GLN A 5 -29.40 -2.99 -15.05
CA GLN A 5 -28.20 -2.16 -14.85
C GLN A 5 -28.50 -0.67 -14.64
N GLU A 6 -28.15 -0.13 -13.47
CA GLU A 6 -27.35 1.10 -13.43
C GLU A 6 -26.48 1.18 -12.17
N SER A 7 -25.20 1.37 -12.45
CA SER A 7 -24.07 1.57 -11.55
C SER A 7 -24.16 2.90 -10.80
N THR A 8 -23.81 2.94 -9.52
CA THR A 8 -22.99 4.04 -8.98
C THR A 8 -22.12 3.56 -7.83
N ASP A 9 -20.86 3.32 -8.17
CA ASP A 9 -19.65 3.73 -7.47
C ASP A 9 -19.76 4.13 -5.97
N SER A 10 -19.12 3.35 -5.11
CA SER A 10 -18.59 3.81 -3.81
C SER A 10 -17.54 2.82 -3.29
N THR A 11 -16.42 2.75 -4.00
CA THR A 11 -15.22 1.96 -3.64
C THR A 11 -14.45 2.55 -2.44
N ALA A 12 -15.09 3.32 -1.56
CA ALA A 12 -14.36 4.15 -0.58
C ALA A 12 -14.38 3.68 0.89
N ASN A 13 -15.12 2.62 1.28
CA ASN A 13 -15.32 2.36 2.72
C ASN A 13 -15.08 0.91 3.22
N GLY A 14 -14.48 0.03 2.42
CA GLY A 14 -14.26 -1.37 2.79
C GLY A 14 -13.07 -1.66 3.73
N VAL A 15 -12.30 -0.65 4.11
CA VAL A 15 -11.08 -0.87 4.92
C VAL A 15 -11.37 -0.77 6.41
N ASN A 16 -12.28 0.10 6.86
CA ASN A 16 -12.48 0.37 8.29
C ASN A 16 -13.20 -0.74 9.10
N SER A 17 -13.56 -1.87 8.50
CA SER A 17 -14.23 -2.99 9.19
C SER A 17 -13.39 -4.26 9.36
N LEU A 18 -12.13 -4.25 8.90
CA LEU A 18 -11.27 -5.41 9.02
C LEU A 18 -10.75 -5.58 10.47
N PRO A 19 -10.63 -6.82 10.98
CA PRO A 19 -9.96 -7.08 12.26
C PRO A 19 -8.56 -6.44 12.27
N MET A 20 -8.11 -5.94 13.42
CA MET A 20 -6.82 -5.24 13.58
C MET A 20 -5.62 -6.00 12.94
N ASN A 21 -5.67 -7.33 12.94
CA ASN A 21 -4.66 -8.21 12.34
C ASN A 21 -4.65 -8.18 10.80
N ASP A 22 -5.81 -8.00 10.18
CA ASP A 22 -5.96 -7.97 8.73
C ASP A 22 -5.40 -6.67 8.14
N HIS A 23 -5.60 -5.55 8.85
CA HIS A 23 -4.98 -4.27 8.52
C HIS A 23 -3.47 -4.35 8.53
N GLU A 24 -2.90 -4.92 9.59
CA GLU A 24 -1.46 -5.07 9.72
C GLU A 24 -0.89 -6.01 8.66
N ARG A 25 -1.59 -7.11 8.34
CA ARG A 25 -1.22 -8.02 7.24
C ARG A 25 -1.21 -7.29 5.90
N ILE A 26 -2.26 -6.54 5.59
CA ILE A 26 -2.37 -5.78 4.33
C ILE A 26 -1.27 -4.73 4.25
N ARG A 27 -1.01 -4.01 5.34
CA ARG A 27 0.05 -2.98 5.42
C ARG A 27 1.42 -3.59 5.16
N ARG A 28 1.77 -4.68 5.84
CA ARG A 28 3.03 -5.41 5.63
C ARG A 28 3.17 -5.89 4.19
N THR A 29 2.10 -6.44 3.61
CA THR A 29 2.09 -6.90 2.21
C THR A 29 2.38 -5.76 1.24
N LYS A 30 1.76 -4.59 1.43
CA LYS A 30 2.04 -3.41 0.60
C LYS A 30 3.49 -2.96 0.69
N ILE A 31 4.06 -2.94 1.89
CA ILE A 31 5.45 -2.55 2.11
C ILE A 31 6.41 -3.56 1.46
N MET A 32 6.17 -4.86 1.61
CA MET A 32 6.99 -5.89 0.95
C MET A 32 6.93 -5.77 -0.58
N ASN A 33 5.74 -5.61 -1.15
CA ASN A 33 5.59 -5.39 -2.59
C ASN A 33 6.32 -4.13 -3.08
N SER A 34 6.38 -3.09 -2.23
CA SER A 34 7.11 -1.85 -2.53
C SER A 34 8.62 -2.06 -2.49
N LEU A 35 9.12 -2.91 -1.58
CA LEU A 35 10.53 -3.25 -1.46
C LEU A 35 11.02 -4.16 -2.61
N ASP A 36 10.16 -5.02 -3.13
CA ASP A 36 10.50 -5.94 -4.22
C ASP A 36 10.48 -5.27 -5.61
N ASN A 37 9.87 -4.09 -5.73
CA ASN A 37 9.79 -3.35 -6.97
C ASN A 37 10.83 -2.22 -7.03
N LEU A 38 11.95 -2.48 -7.72
CA LEU A 38 13.04 -1.52 -7.86
C LEU A 38 12.61 -0.22 -8.56
N ASP A 39 11.81 -0.30 -9.63
CA ASP A 39 11.34 0.89 -10.36
C ASP A 39 10.48 1.79 -9.47
N TYR A 40 9.67 1.18 -8.61
CA TYR A 40 8.87 1.89 -7.63
C TYR A 40 9.73 2.56 -6.55
N LEU A 41 10.77 1.87 -6.06
CA LEU A 41 11.73 2.46 -5.14
C LEU A 41 12.48 3.64 -5.77
N MET A 42 12.87 3.52 -7.05
CA MET A 42 13.50 4.60 -7.80
C MET A 42 12.57 5.81 -7.95
N LEU A 43 11.31 5.58 -8.28
CA LEU A 43 10.30 6.64 -8.39
C LEU A 43 10.14 7.39 -7.07
N ILE A 44 9.97 6.66 -5.96
CA ILE A 44 9.82 7.26 -4.64
C ILE A 44 11.10 8.02 -4.23
N ALA A 45 12.27 7.42 -4.44
CA ALA A 45 13.56 8.04 -4.12
C ALA A 45 13.74 9.38 -4.85
N ALA A 46 13.40 9.41 -6.14
CA ALA A 46 13.42 10.63 -6.94
C ALA A 46 12.43 11.68 -6.42
N GLN A 47 11.19 11.29 -6.11
CA GLN A 47 10.16 12.18 -5.56
C GLN A 47 10.55 12.78 -4.20
N GLN A 48 11.13 11.96 -3.32
CA GLN A 48 11.52 12.37 -1.97
C GLN A 48 12.89 13.05 -1.91
N LYS A 49 13.63 13.12 -3.03
CA LYS A 49 15.02 13.59 -3.07
C LYS A 49 15.92 12.84 -2.09
N LYS A 50 15.72 11.53 -1.97
CA LYS A 50 16.48 10.62 -1.10
C LYS A 50 17.19 9.56 -1.94
N SER A 51 18.17 8.89 -1.35
CA SER A 51 18.75 7.70 -1.97
C SER A 51 17.79 6.51 -1.87
N ILE A 52 17.92 5.55 -2.79
CA ILE A 52 17.18 4.28 -2.73
C ILE A 52 17.42 3.57 -1.39
N ALA A 53 18.64 3.64 -0.86
CA ALA A 53 19.00 3.06 0.42
C ALA A 53 18.22 3.70 1.59
N GLN A 54 18.05 5.02 1.58
CA GLN A 54 17.25 5.72 2.60
C GLN A 54 15.77 5.33 2.53
N VAL A 55 15.18 5.30 1.33
CA VAL A 55 13.78 4.88 1.14
C VAL A 55 13.58 3.43 1.58
N THR A 56 14.51 2.54 1.22
CA THR A 56 14.49 1.12 1.62
C THR A 56 14.53 0.98 3.14
N TYR A 57 15.38 1.76 3.80
CA TYR A 57 15.50 1.75 5.25
C TYR A 57 14.21 2.22 5.94
N GLU A 58 13.61 3.31 5.46
CA GLU A 58 12.35 3.83 6.00
C GLU A 58 11.19 2.84 5.84
N LEU A 59 11.09 2.18 4.69
CA LEU A 59 10.09 1.13 4.46
C LEU A 59 10.29 -0.06 5.39
N LYS A 60 11.54 -0.49 5.64
CA LYS A 60 11.85 -1.53 6.62
C LYS A 60 11.52 -1.13 8.05
N LEU A 61 11.75 0.13 8.43
CA LEU A 61 11.34 0.64 9.73
C LEU A 61 9.82 0.60 9.90
N GLN A 62 9.08 1.06 8.89
CA GLN A 62 7.62 1.00 8.89
C GLN A 62 7.14 -0.45 9.02
N LEU A 63 7.77 -1.39 8.30
CA LEU A 63 7.43 -2.80 8.38
C LEU A 63 7.53 -3.35 9.81
N ILE A 64 8.58 -2.98 10.55
CA ILE A 64 8.86 -3.48 11.90
C ILE A 64 7.98 -2.80 12.96
N HIS A 65 7.84 -1.47 12.91
CA HIS A 65 7.25 -0.73 14.03
C HIS A 65 5.73 -0.58 13.98
N GLY A 66 5.07 -0.89 12.86
CA GLY A 66 3.65 -0.54 12.71
C GLY A 66 3.47 0.96 12.56
N GLY A 67 2.40 1.40 11.88
CA GLY A 67 2.06 2.82 11.79
C GLY A 67 1.47 3.34 13.10
#